data_AF-A0A7G1I202-F1
#
_entry.id   AF-A0A7G1I202-F1
#
_cell.length_a   1.000
_cell.length_b   1.000
_cell.length_c   1.000
_cell.angle_alpha   90.00
_cell.angle_beta   90.00
_cell.angle_gamma   90.00
#
_symmetry.space_group_name_H-M   'P 1'
#
loop_
_entity.id
_entity.type
_entity.pdbx_description
1 polymer ?
#
loop_
_entity_poly.entity_id
_entity_poly.type
_entity_poly.pdbx_seq_one_letter_code
_entity_poly.pdbx_strand_id
1 'polypeptide(L)'
;MPASLQQFLAGLPSVGLGNKGNANLGSGNTGGQNLGSGNSGFGNIGGGNRGNDNTGSGNIGNGNFGAGNRYNGNIGFGNIGNPATSPNPGHNVGMGNVGNTNWGFGNNGDGNIGGGNAGSNNIGGGNTGSGNFGFGNSGSNNIGIGLTGNNQVGINLPGLLNSGSGNVGIGNSGTNNIGFFNSGNGNIGAFNTGSNTTNPGHLNSFGFGNSGSGNLGIGNSGAGNTGFGNNGQLNTGFGNGGSANTGFSNSGDLNTGFWDSGSFNTGSGNSGSFNTGSGNSGNVNTGFGSTTDTGLTNSGFNNTGTLSSGFFNTATGGGTPGRMSGFFNTASGGTGQSGVTSGIGNTGIPGVLGPTISGRNSGFFNVGTAVSGIFNLSRLLP
;
A
#
# COMPACT_ATOMS: atom_id res chain seq x y z
N MET A 1 30.08 62.21 -12.10
CA MET A 1 31.18 63.05 -11.55
C MET A 1 31.25 64.36 -12.33
N PRO A 2 31.66 65.49 -11.73
CA PRO A 2 31.87 66.74 -12.44
C PRO A 2 33.02 66.59 -13.47
N ALA A 3 32.88 67.18 -14.65
CA ALA A 3 33.85 67.06 -15.74
C ALA A 3 35.28 67.52 -15.35
N SER A 4 35.39 68.53 -14.49
CA SER A 4 36.67 69.06 -13.99
C SER A 4 37.46 68.04 -13.15
N LEU A 5 36.75 67.27 -12.31
CA LEU A 5 37.36 66.23 -11.50
C LEU A 5 37.81 65.04 -12.37
N GLN A 6 37.00 64.67 -13.36
CA GLN A 6 37.30 63.57 -14.29
C GLN A 6 38.53 63.90 -15.16
N GLN A 7 38.70 65.15 -15.56
CA GLN A 7 39.86 65.65 -16.29
C GLN A 7 41.13 65.70 -15.42
N PHE A 8 41.02 66.10 -14.15
CA PHE A 8 42.13 66.05 -13.20
C PHE A 8 42.61 64.61 -12.95
N LEU A 9 41.69 63.69 -12.69
CA LEU A 9 41.98 62.26 -12.50
C LEU A 9 42.64 61.62 -13.72
N ALA A 10 42.30 62.06 -14.94
CA ALA A 10 42.92 61.59 -16.18
C ALA A 10 44.37 62.08 -16.39
N GLY A 11 44.80 63.11 -15.65
CA GLY A 11 46.15 63.68 -15.70
C GLY A 11 47.11 63.16 -14.63
N LEU A 12 46.65 62.32 -13.70
CA LEU A 12 47.51 61.78 -12.64
C LEU A 12 48.57 60.82 -13.22
N PRO A 13 49.82 60.85 -12.73
CA PRO A 13 50.87 59.94 -13.17
C PRO A 13 50.54 58.50 -12.73
N SER A 14 51.04 57.53 -13.49
CA SER A 14 51.00 56.11 -13.08
C SER A 14 52.13 55.81 -12.09
N VAL A 15 51.83 55.03 -11.05
CA VAL A 15 52.77 54.60 -9.99
C VAL A 15 53.02 53.10 -10.10
N GLY A 16 54.28 52.70 -10.28
CA GLY A 16 54.72 51.30 -10.44
C GLY A 16 55.32 51.00 -11.81
N LEU A 17 55.84 49.79 -11.99
CA LEU A 17 56.66 49.43 -13.16
C LEU A 17 55.81 48.95 -14.34
N GLY A 18 56.20 49.32 -15.56
CA GLY A 18 55.61 48.79 -16.79
C GLY A 18 54.18 49.25 -17.10
N ASN A 19 53.71 50.33 -16.46
CA ASN A 19 52.41 50.92 -16.75
C ASN A 19 52.41 51.68 -18.09
N LYS A 20 51.34 51.55 -18.87
CA LYS A 20 51.08 52.27 -20.12
C LYS A 20 49.77 53.04 -20.02
N GLY A 21 49.84 54.37 -19.95
CA GLY A 21 48.70 55.28 -19.75
C GLY A 21 48.74 55.97 -18.38
N ASN A 22 47.60 56.47 -17.90
CA ASN A 22 47.54 57.45 -16.80
C ASN A 22 46.80 56.92 -15.57
N ALA A 23 47.12 57.48 -14.39
CA ALA A 23 46.43 57.22 -13.13
C ALA A 23 46.36 55.73 -12.73
N ASN A 24 47.35 54.92 -13.11
CA ASN A 24 47.42 53.52 -12.70
C ASN A 24 48.25 53.37 -11.41
N LEU A 25 47.82 52.51 -10.49
CA LEU A 25 48.55 52.18 -9.25
C LEU A 25 48.85 50.68 -9.22
N GLY A 26 50.13 50.31 -9.28
CA GLY A 26 50.64 48.94 -9.34
C GLY A 26 51.45 48.69 -10.61
N SER A 27 51.62 47.43 -11.05
CA SER A 27 52.57 47.11 -12.14
C SER A 27 51.90 46.49 -13.37
N GLY A 28 52.43 46.80 -14.56
CA GLY A 28 52.04 46.17 -15.81
C GLY A 28 50.63 46.51 -16.29
N ASN A 29 50.05 47.63 -15.86
CA ASN A 29 48.71 48.04 -16.29
C ASN A 29 48.75 48.77 -17.65
N THR A 30 47.74 48.57 -18.48
CA THR A 30 47.54 49.29 -19.76
C THR A 30 46.18 49.97 -19.78
N GLY A 31 46.12 51.25 -20.14
CA GLY A 31 44.92 52.08 -20.04
C GLY A 31 45.01 53.05 -18.86
N GLY A 32 43.92 53.27 -18.12
CA GLY A 32 43.95 54.23 -17.02
C GLY A 32 43.06 53.94 -15.82
N GLN A 33 43.33 54.61 -14.70
CA GLN A 33 42.58 54.46 -13.45
C GLN A 33 42.54 53.01 -12.93
N ASN A 34 43.55 52.19 -13.23
CA ASN A 34 43.61 50.81 -12.76
C ASN A 34 44.37 50.70 -11.42
N LEU A 35 43.87 49.89 -10.51
CA LEU A 35 44.46 49.55 -9.22
C LEU A 35 44.84 48.06 -9.18
N GLY A 36 46.12 47.76 -8.93
CA GLY A 36 46.67 46.41 -8.88
C GLY A 36 47.56 46.10 -10.09
N SER A 37 47.57 44.86 -10.57
CA SER A 37 48.61 44.41 -11.52
C SER A 37 48.07 43.75 -12.79
N GLY A 38 48.68 44.05 -13.93
CA GLY A 38 48.39 43.37 -15.20
C GLY A 38 46.99 43.64 -15.77
N ASN A 39 46.36 44.76 -15.42
CA ASN A 39 45.03 45.12 -15.93
C ASN A 39 45.14 45.83 -17.30
N SER A 40 44.15 45.65 -18.17
CA SER A 40 44.06 46.25 -19.51
C SER A 40 42.68 46.87 -19.73
N GLY A 41 42.59 48.21 -19.74
CA GLY A 41 41.36 48.98 -19.90
C GLY A 41 41.28 50.12 -18.87
N PHE A 42 40.07 50.49 -18.49
CA PHE A 42 39.84 51.60 -17.54
C PHE A 42 39.17 51.14 -16.25
N GLY A 43 39.59 51.70 -15.11
CA GLY A 43 38.85 51.57 -13.84
C GLY A 43 38.88 50.18 -13.20
N ASN A 44 39.82 49.30 -13.56
CA ASN A 44 39.87 47.95 -12.99
C ASN A 44 40.56 47.92 -11.62
N ILE A 45 40.05 47.13 -10.68
CA ILE A 45 40.62 46.89 -9.35
C ILE A 45 40.99 45.41 -9.21
N GLY A 46 42.21 45.10 -8.81
CA GLY A 46 42.73 43.74 -8.65
C GLY A 46 43.74 43.37 -9.74
N GLY A 47 43.63 42.16 -10.33
CA GLY A 47 44.71 41.61 -11.16
C GLY A 47 44.28 40.94 -12.45
N GLY A 48 44.99 41.20 -13.56
CA GLY A 48 44.81 40.46 -14.81
C GLY A 48 43.47 40.67 -15.51
N ASN A 49 42.77 41.78 -15.24
CA ASN A 49 41.48 42.08 -15.86
C ASN A 49 41.65 42.69 -17.26
N ARG A 50 40.74 42.38 -18.20
CA ARG A 50 40.69 42.96 -19.56
C ARG A 50 39.30 43.52 -19.85
N GLY A 51 39.23 44.80 -20.17
CA GLY A 51 37.99 45.57 -20.31
C GLY A 51 37.90 46.63 -19.21
N ASN A 52 36.71 47.16 -18.94
CA ASN A 52 36.54 48.28 -18.03
C ASN A 52 35.80 47.90 -16.74
N ASP A 53 36.08 48.63 -15.66
CA ASP A 53 35.33 48.60 -14.41
C ASP A 53 35.22 47.20 -13.74
N ASN A 54 36.21 46.32 -13.94
CA ASN A 54 36.21 45.01 -13.29
C ASN A 54 36.86 45.07 -11.91
N THR A 55 36.27 44.39 -10.93
CA THR A 55 36.82 44.22 -9.58
C THR A 55 37.11 42.74 -9.30
N GLY A 56 38.35 42.44 -8.94
CA GLY A 56 38.83 41.08 -8.66
C GLY A 56 39.90 40.65 -9.66
N SER A 57 39.87 39.40 -10.13
CA SER A 57 40.98 38.85 -10.91
C SER A 57 40.60 38.06 -12.15
N GLY A 58 41.33 38.29 -13.25
CA GLY A 58 41.22 37.48 -14.47
C GLY A 58 39.88 37.62 -15.20
N ASN A 59 39.17 38.75 -15.01
CA ASN A 59 37.91 38.99 -15.71
C ASN A 59 38.15 39.52 -17.12
N ILE A 60 37.31 39.13 -18.09
CA ILE A 60 37.36 39.59 -19.48
C ILE A 60 35.98 40.15 -19.87
N GLY A 61 35.87 41.44 -20.13
CA GLY A 61 34.62 42.16 -20.37
C GLY A 61 34.51 43.36 -19.44
N ASN A 62 33.30 43.89 -19.27
CA ASN A 62 33.09 45.12 -18.48
C ASN A 62 32.25 44.87 -17.22
N GLY A 63 32.57 45.55 -16.13
CA GLY A 63 31.74 45.60 -14.92
C GLY A 63 31.61 44.28 -14.17
N ASN A 64 32.59 43.38 -14.25
CA ASN A 64 32.53 42.12 -13.51
C ASN A 64 33.05 42.26 -12.08
N PHE A 65 32.44 41.54 -11.14
CA PHE A 65 32.90 41.42 -9.76
C PHE A 65 33.25 39.96 -9.43
N GLY A 66 34.45 39.71 -8.93
CA GLY A 66 34.93 38.36 -8.58
C GLY A 66 36.05 37.90 -9.52
N ALA A 67 36.08 36.62 -9.90
CA ALA A 67 37.22 36.08 -10.67
C ALA A 67 36.85 35.17 -11.83
N GLY A 68 37.65 35.25 -12.90
CA GLY A 68 37.55 34.38 -14.06
C GLY A 68 36.26 34.55 -14.87
N ASN A 69 35.57 35.69 -14.74
CA ASN A 69 34.33 35.92 -15.49
C ASN A 69 34.61 36.39 -16.93
N ARG A 70 33.74 36.00 -17.86
CA ARG A 70 33.81 36.42 -19.27
C ARG A 70 32.50 37.10 -19.70
N TYR A 71 32.65 38.14 -20.52
CA TYR A 71 31.61 39.11 -20.90
C TYR A 71 31.24 40.05 -19.74
N ASN A 72 30.05 40.64 -19.74
CA ASN A 72 29.78 41.84 -18.96
C ASN A 72 28.93 41.54 -17.71
N GLY A 73 29.11 42.36 -16.66
CA GLY A 73 28.19 42.43 -15.51
C GLY A 73 28.07 41.16 -14.66
N ASN A 74 29.00 40.22 -14.76
CA ASN A 74 28.92 38.99 -13.96
C ASN A 74 29.42 39.24 -12.53
N ILE A 75 28.78 38.58 -11.56
CA ILE A 75 29.13 38.62 -10.14
C ILE A 75 29.43 37.19 -9.67
N GLY A 76 30.64 36.96 -9.15
CA GLY A 76 31.08 35.68 -8.61
C GLY A 76 32.24 35.06 -9.40
N PHE A 77 32.20 33.76 -9.65
CA PHE A 77 33.37 33.00 -10.10
C PHE A 77 33.10 32.20 -11.38
N GLY A 78 33.93 32.39 -12.40
CA GLY A 78 33.94 31.55 -13.59
C GLY A 78 32.66 31.62 -14.42
N ASN A 79 31.92 32.73 -14.37
CA ASN A 79 30.71 32.88 -15.17
C ASN A 79 31.05 33.32 -16.60
N ILE A 80 30.35 32.79 -17.59
CA ILE A 80 30.60 33.05 -19.01
C ILE A 80 29.29 33.47 -19.68
N GLY A 81 29.21 34.72 -20.13
CA GLY A 81 28.12 35.21 -20.98
C GLY A 81 28.02 34.48 -22.33
N ASN A 82 26.81 34.41 -22.90
CA ASN A 82 26.60 33.85 -24.23
C ASN A 82 26.22 34.94 -25.26
N PRO A 83 27.11 35.28 -26.21
CA PRO A 83 26.84 36.29 -27.23
C PRO A 83 25.80 35.88 -28.26
N ALA A 84 25.44 34.60 -28.34
CA ALA A 84 24.43 34.14 -29.29
C ALA A 84 23.00 34.55 -28.91
N THR A 85 22.74 34.83 -27.62
CA THR A 85 21.37 35.08 -27.11
C THR A 85 21.19 36.47 -26.49
N SER A 86 22.24 37.29 -26.43
CA SER A 86 22.15 38.67 -25.93
C SER A 86 23.14 39.61 -26.61
N PRO A 87 22.75 40.85 -26.96
CA PRO A 87 23.68 41.89 -27.43
C PRO A 87 24.61 42.38 -26.31
N ASN A 88 24.29 42.12 -25.05
CA ASN A 88 25.12 42.43 -23.89
C ASN A 88 25.26 41.18 -23.01
N PRO A 89 26.18 40.26 -23.35
CA PRO A 89 26.24 38.93 -22.74
C PRO A 89 26.77 38.99 -21.31
N GLY A 90 26.32 38.06 -20.46
CA GLY A 90 26.72 37.94 -19.07
C GLY A 90 25.57 38.22 -18.11
N HIS A 91 25.80 39.06 -17.10
CA HIS A 91 24.87 39.36 -16.00
C HIS A 91 24.52 38.15 -15.13
N ASN A 92 25.43 37.17 -15.07
CA ASN A 92 25.25 36.00 -14.22
C ASN A 92 25.70 36.30 -12.78
N VAL A 93 25.00 35.74 -11.80
CA VAL A 93 25.32 35.83 -10.38
C VAL A 93 25.56 34.44 -9.82
N GLY A 94 26.72 34.22 -9.21
CA GLY A 94 27.09 32.95 -8.58
C GLY A 94 28.33 32.31 -9.21
N MET A 95 28.33 30.99 -9.41
CA MET A 95 29.54 30.27 -9.83
C MET A 95 29.29 29.36 -11.03
N GLY A 96 30.20 29.42 -12.01
CA GLY A 96 30.26 28.49 -13.13
C GLY A 96 29.04 28.52 -14.05
N ASN A 97 28.30 29.64 -14.11
CA ASN A 97 27.17 29.74 -15.01
C ASN A 97 27.64 30.03 -16.43
N VAL A 98 27.09 29.34 -17.42
CA VAL A 98 27.33 29.54 -18.85
C VAL A 98 26.03 29.97 -19.50
N GLY A 99 26.01 31.12 -20.16
CA GLY A 99 24.81 31.76 -20.67
C GLY A 99 24.59 33.13 -20.04
N ASN A 100 23.38 33.65 -20.13
CA ASN A 100 23.05 35.00 -19.68
C ASN A 100 22.07 35.00 -18.51
N THR A 101 22.16 36.00 -17.64
CA THR A 101 21.19 36.30 -16.58
C THR A 101 20.86 35.12 -15.65
N ASN A 102 21.80 34.19 -15.45
CA ASN A 102 21.60 33.07 -14.52
C ASN A 102 21.93 33.48 -13.09
N TRP A 103 21.18 32.97 -12.12
CA TRP A 103 21.44 33.13 -10.71
C TRP A 103 21.63 31.77 -10.04
N GLY A 104 22.85 31.48 -9.58
CA GLY A 104 23.18 30.33 -8.75
C GLY A 104 24.42 29.60 -9.24
N PHE A 105 24.35 28.26 -9.34
CA PHE A 105 25.54 27.43 -9.52
C PHE A 105 25.41 26.52 -10.75
N GLY A 106 26.36 26.61 -11.67
CA GLY A 106 26.51 25.64 -12.76
C GLY A 106 25.32 25.58 -13.73
N ASN A 107 24.59 26.69 -13.92
CA ASN A 107 23.51 26.72 -14.92
C ASN A 107 24.09 26.87 -16.33
N ASN A 108 23.50 26.21 -17.31
CA ASN A 108 23.87 26.24 -18.73
C ASN A 108 22.67 26.67 -19.59
N GLY A 109 22.73 27.86 -20.18
CA GLY A 109 21.62 28.52 -20.89
C GLY A 109 21.21 29.81 -20.19
N ASP A 110 19.99 30.31 -20.40
CA ASP A 110 19.65 31.70 -20.06
C ASP A 110 18.55 31.84 -19.01
N GLY A 111 18.71 32.76 -18.06
CA GLY A 111 17.66 33.14 -17.12
C GLY A 111 17.30 32.09 -16.07
N ASN A 112 18.17 31.11 -15.81
CA ASN A 112 17.91 30.06 -14.82
C ASN A 112 18.21 30.56 -13.39
N ILE A 113 17.41 30.12 -12.42
CA ILE A 113 17.58 30.40 -10.98
C ILE A 113 17.75 29.07 -10.23
N GLY A 114 18.84 28.91 -9.50
CA GLY A 114 19.17 27.72 -8.73
C GLY A 114 20.42 27.00 -9.24
N GLY A 115 20.38 25.67 -9.35
CA GLY A 115 21.59 24.86 -9.55
C GLY A 115 21.51 23.84 -10.69
N GLY A 116 22.51 23.80 -11.56
CA GLY A 116 22.66 22.73 -12.55
C GLY A 116 21.52 22.65 -13.58
N ASN A 117 20.83 23.75 -13.86
CA ASN A 117 19.79 23.76 -14.88
C ASN A 117 20.39 23.91 -16.28
N ALA A 118 19.85 23.19 -17.26
CA ALA A 118 20.20 23.27 -18.67
C ALA A 118 19.01 23.79 -19.50
N GLY A 119 19.20 24.84 -20.29
CA GLY A 119 18.14 25.50 -21.06
C GLY A 119 17.78 26.87 -20.50
N SER A 120 16.50 27.26 -20.51
CA SER A 120 16.10 28.65 -20.21
C SER A 120 14.99 28.82 -19.18
N ASN A 121 15.08 29.86 -18.36
CA ASN A 121 14.04 30.26 -17.41
C ASN A 121 13.62 29.14 -16.42
N ASN A 122 14.51 28.21 -16.08
CA ASN A 122 14.21 27.18 -15.09
C ASN A 122 14.48 27.69 -13.67
N ILE A 123 13.62 27.35 -12.72
CA ILE A 123 13.75 27.68 -11.30
C ILE A 123 13.86 26.37 -10.50
N GLY A 124 14.94 26.20 -9.75
CA GLY A 124 15.21 25.02 -8.93
C GLY A 124 16.51 24.31 -9.34
N GLY A 125 16.50 22.98 -9.42
CA GLY A 125 17.73 22.20 -9.58
C GLY A 125 17.67 21.09 -10.64
N GLY A 126 18.69 20.99 -11.49
CA GLY A 126 18.85 19.87 -12.41
C GLY A 126 17.77 19.78 -13.51
N ASN A 127 17.08 20.88 -13.82
CA ASN A 127 16.06 20.87 -14.86
C ASN A 127 16.70 20.99 -16.25
N THR A 128 16.17 20.28 -17.24
CA THR A 128 16.56 20.38 -18.65
C THR A 128 15.38 20.83 -19.50
N GLY A 129 15.55 21.89 -20.30
CA GLY A 129 14.52 22.48 -21.15
C GLY A 129 14.15 23.90 -20.71
N SER A 130 12.87 24.29 -20.76
CA SER A 130 12.48 25.69 -20.53
C SER A 130 11.31 25.90 -19.58
N GLY A 131 11.40 26.92 -18.72
CA GLY A 131 10.29 27.35 -17.86
C GLY A 131 9.88 26.33 -16.80
N ASN A 132 10.75 25.40 -16.40
CA ASN A 132 10.43 24.40 -15.38
C ASN A 132 10.62 24.97 -13.97
N PHE A 133 9.73 24.62 -13.04
CA PHE A 133 9.84 24.93 -11.62
C PHE A 133 9.97 23.63 -10.81
N GLY A 134 11.06 23.46 -10.07
CA GLY A 134 11.31 22.32 -9.19
C GLY A 134 12.61 21.58 -9.49
N PHE A 135 12.62 20.25 -9.42
CA PHE A 135 13.85 19.46 -9.48
C PHE A 135 13.83 18.34 -10.51
N GLY A 136 14.86 18.26 -11.34
CA GLY A 136 15.07 17.12 -12.24
C GLY A 136 14.01 16.97 -13.34
N ASN A 137 13.35 18.05 -13.75
CA ASN A 137 12.36 18.00 -14.83
C ASN A 137 13.03 18.09 -16.21
N SER A 138 12.54 17.34 -17.18
CA SER A 138 12.97 17.34 -18.58
C SER A 138 11.82 17.70 -19.51
N GLY A 139 11.96 18.79 -20.27
CA GLY A 139 10.94 19.34 -21.17
C GLY A 139 10.59 20.79 -20.80
N SER A 140 9.35 21.22 -21.03
CA SER A 140 8.97 22.64 -20.91
C SER A 140 7.76 22.88 -20.01
N ASN A 141 7.79 23.95 -19.23
CA ASN A 141 6.68 24.42 -18.36
C ASN A 141 6.20 23.37 -17.34
N ASN A 142 7.11 22.54 -16.83
CA ASN A 142 6.76 21.55 -15.80
C ASN A 142 6.89 22.15 -14.39
N ILE A 143 5.98 21.78 -13.48
CA ILE A 143 6.02 22.18 -12.07
C ILE A 143 6.07 20.93 -11.18
N GLY A 144 7.23 20.66 -10.60
CA GLY A 144 7.41 19.60 -9.61
C GLY A 144 8.73 18.84 -9.71
N ILE A 145 8.71 17.51 -9.58
CA ILE A 145 9.94 16.71 -9.43
C ILE A 145 9.96 15.54 -10.43
N GLY A 146 11.04 15.41 -11.19
CA GLY A 146 11.31 14.24 -12.04
C GLY A 146 10.39 14.08 -13.27
N LEU A 147 9.68 15.15 -13.67
CA LEU A 147 8.73 15.13 -14.78
C LEU A 147 9.46 15.06 -16.14
N THR A 148 9.00 14.22 -17.08
CA THR A 148 9.54 14.16 -18.45
C THR A 148 8.42 14.41 -19.46
N GLY A 149 8.51 15.47 -20.26
CA GLY A 149 7.46 15.95 -21.19
C GLY A 149 7.16 17.45 -20.99
N ASN A 150 6.02 17.95 -21.47
CA ASN A 150 5.68 19.38 -21.40
C ASN A 150 4.39 19.62 -20.59
N ASN A 151 4.32 20.76 -19.90
CA ASN A 151 3.13 21.24 -19.17
C ASN A 151 2.62 20.29 -18.08
N GLN A 152 3.53 19.51 -17.47
CA GLN A 152 3.17 18.60 -16.39
C GLN A 152 3.25 19.28 -15.03
N VAL A 153 2.39 18.86 -14.12
CA VAL A 153 2.42 19.29 -12.72
C VAL A 153 2.39 18.05 -11.84
N GLY A 154 3.31 17.94 -10.88
CA GLY A 154 3.32 16.84 -9.92
C GLY A 154 4.70 16.22 -9.72
N ILE A 155 4.73 14.96 -9.34
CA ILE A 155 5.96 14.26 -8.96
C ILE A 155 6.02 12.97 -9.77
N ASN A 156 6.94 12.88 -10.73
CA ASN A 156 7.18 11.67 -11.52
C ASN A 156 8.45 10.99 -11.01
N LEU A 157 8.25 9.77 -10.51
CA LEU A 157 9.18 9.06 -9.64
C LEU A 157 9.77 7.77 -10.20
N PRO A 158 10.15 7.66 -11.49
CA PRO A 158 10.97 6.53 -11.91
C PRO A 158 12.26 6.51 -11.07
N GLY A 159 12.36 5.55 -10.14
CA GLY A 159 13.56 5.28 -9.34
C GLY A 159 13.85 6.17 -8.13
N LEU A 160 13.10 7.27 -7.85
CA LEU A 160 13.45 8.17 -6.73
C LEU A 160 12.88 7.73 -5.36
N LEU A 161 11.63 7.26 -5.31
CA LEU A 161 11.02 6.72 -4.07
C LEU A 161 10.56 5.26 -4.20
N ASN A 162 10.90 4.58 -5.31
CA ASN A 162 10.72 3.13 -5.41
C ASN A 162 12.10 2.46 -5.45
N SER A 163 12.28 1.39 -4.68
CA SER A 163 13.47 0.54 -4.72
C SER A 163 13.16 -0.76 -5.46
N GLY A 164 14.05 -1.21 -6.34
CA GLY A 164 13.83 -2.35 -7.24
C GLY A 164 13.27 -1.94 -8.61
N SER A 165 12.66 -2.85 -9.36
CA SER A 165 12.34 -2.67 -10.78
C SER A 165 10.84 -2.80 -11.10
N GLY A 166 10.36 -2.06 -12.11
CA GLY A 166 8.98 -2.19 -12.60
C GLY A 166 7.88 -1.69 -11.64
N ASN A 167 8.24 -1.00 -10.55
CA ASN A 167 7.25 -0.43 -9.63
C ASN A 167 6.60 0.84 -10.20
N VAL A 168 5.29 0.97 -10.02
CA VAL A 168 4.47 2.13 -10.40
C VAL A 168 3.85 2.74 -9.14
N GLY A 169 4.00 4.05 -8.94
CA GLY A 169 3.53 4.75 -7.74
C GLY A 169 4.69 5.21 -6.84
N ILE A 170 4.50 5.22 -5.51
CA ILE A 170 5.45 5.85 -4.56
C ILE A 170 5.75 4.92 -3.38
N GLY A 171 7.01 4.85 -2.95
CA GLY A 171 7.40 4.17 -1.71
C GLY A 171 7.47 2.65 -1.83
N ASN A 172 7.35 2.09 -3.03
CA ASN A 172 7.35 0.64 -3.22
C ASN A 172 8.78 0.08 -3.20
N SER A 173 8.97 -1.07 -2.55
CA SER A 173 10.24 -1.79 -2.49
C SER A 173 10.09 -3.21 -3.04
N GLY A 174 10.96 -3.62 -3.96
CA GLY A 174 10.90 -4.91 -4.66
C GLY A 174 10.51 -4.74 -6.12
N THR A 175 9.74 -5.67 -6.69
CA THR A 175 9.47 -5.66 -8.15
C THR A 175 8.00 -5.61 -8.51
N ASN A 176 7.67 -4.91 -9.60
CA ASN A 176 6.34 -4.91 -10.22
C ASN A 176 5.17 -4.58 -9.26
N ASN A 177 5.40 -3.74 -8.24
CA ASN A 177 4.33 -3.26 -7.37
C ASN A 177 3.64 -2.02 -7.96
N ILE A 178 2.33 -1.90 -7.78
CA ILE A 178 1.52 -0.77 -8.24
C ILE A 178 0.82 -0.13 -7.04
N GLY A 179 1.06 1.17 -6.79
CA GLY A 179 0.41 1.94 -5.73
C GLY A 179 1.40 2.50 -4.72
N PHE A 180 1.14 2.36 -3.42
CA PHE A 180 1.86 3.09 -2.38
C PHE A 180 2.46 2.20 -1.29
N PHE A 181 3.75 2.36 -1.01
CA PHE A 181 4.40 1.74 0.15
C PHE A 181 4.26 0.21 0.22
N ASN A 182 4.19 -0.47 -0.92
CA ASN A 182 4.19 -1.93 -0.95
C ASN A 182 5.62 -2.48 -0.86
N SER A 183 5.79 -3.65 -0.22
CA SER A 183 7.09 -4.33 -0.11
C SER A 183 7.00 -5.77 -0.64
N GLY A 184 8.00 -6.21 -1.41
CA GLY A 184 7.98 -7.51 -2.07
C GLY A 184 7.61 -7.38 -3.55
N ASN A 185 6.89 -8.35 -4.11
CA ASN A 185 6.71 -8.45 -5.56
C ASN A 185 5.24 -8.54 -5.98
N GLY A 186 4.87 -7.80 -7.02
CA GLY A 186 3.58 -7.94 -7.70
C GLY A 186 2.35 -7.45 -6.92
N ASN A 187 2.52 -6.61 -5.89
CA ASN A 187 1.39 -6.13 -5.08
C ASN A 187 0.72 -4.91 -5.73
N ILE A 188 -0.61 -4.86 -5.71
CA ILE A 188 -1.43 -3.72 -6.17
C ILE A 188 -2.19 -3.12 -4.98
N GLY A 189 -2.08 -1.81 -4.78
CA GLY A 189 -2.78 -1.06 -3.73
C GLY A 189 -1.78 -0.41 -2.77
N ALA A 190 -1.99 -0.51 -1.46
CA ALA A 190 -1.08 0.14 -0.51
C ALA A 190 -0.73 -0.70 0.72
N PHE A 191 0.50 -0.52 1.22
CA PHE A 191 1.01 -1.18 2.42
C PHE A 191 0.98 -2.72 2.38
N ASN A 192 0.87 -3.32 1.19
CA ASN A 192 0.92 -4.76 1.06
C ASN A 192 2.36 -5.26 1.17
N THR A 193 2.53 -6.46 1.72
CA THR A 193 3.83 -7.11 1.88
C THR A 193 3.80 -8.54 1.36
N GLY A 194 4.93 -9.01 0.84
CA GLY A 194 5.10 -10.39 0.38
C GLY A 194 5.21 -10.51 -1.13
N SER A 195 5.33 -11.76 -1.59
CA SER A 195 5.52 -12.11 -3.00
C SER A 195 4.70 -13.33 -3.34
N ASN A 196 4.28 -13.44 -4.60
CA ASN A 196 3.58 -14.61 -5.09
C ASN A 196 4.54 -15.80 -5.18
N THR A 197 4.49 -16.72 -4.21
CA THR A 197 5.34 -17.91 -4.19
C THR A 197 4.77 -19.06 -5.01
N THR A 198 3.47 -19.05 -5.32
CA THR A 198 2.81 -20.14 -6.05
C THR A 198 2.94 -19.97 -7.56
N ASN A 199 2.97 -18.73 -8.05
CA ASN A 199 3.18 -18.40 -9.44
C ASN A 199 4.07 -17.14 -9.58
N PRO A 200 5.40 -17.30 -9.49
CA PRO A 200 6.35 -16.19 -9.57
C PRO A 200 6.17 -15.35 -10.84
N GLY A 201 6.30 -14.03 -10.71
CA GLY A 201 6.15 -13.09 -11.82
C GLY A 201 4.71 -12.64 -12.09
N HIS A 202 3.71 -13.26 -11.45
CA HIS A 202 2.32 -12.80 -11.48
C HIS A 202 1.98 -11.87 -10.31
N LEU A 203 0.80 -11.25 -10.39
CA LEU A 203 0.25 -10.42 -9.32
C LEU A 203 0.19 -11.21 -8.02
N ASN A 204 0.58 -10.57 -6.92
CA ASN A 204 0.58 -11.15 -5.60
C ASN A 204 -0.71 -10.82 -4.84
N SER A 205 -0.85 -9.58 -4.37
CA SER A 205 -2.01 -9.17 -3.58
C SER A 205 -2.66 -7.94 -4.18
N PHE A 206 -3.96 -7.79 -4.00
CA PHE A 206 -4.72 -6.60 -4.39
C PHE A 206 -5.46 -6.03 -3.18
N GLY A 207 -5.19 -4.77 -2.83
CA GLY A 207 -5.92 -4.04 -1.78
C GLY A 207 -4.98 -3.36 -0.79
N PHE A 208 -5.30 -3.42 0.51
CA PHE A 208 -4.63 -2.61 1.53
C PHE A 208 -4.09 -3.45 2.68
N GLY A 209 -2.81 -3.31 3.00
CA GLY A 209 -2.23 -3.90 4.21
C GLY A 209 -2.22 -5.43 4.26
N ASN A 210 -2.30 -6.12 3.11
CA ASN A 210 -2.23 -7.58 3.09
C ASN A 210 -0.78 -8.05 3.27
N SER A 211 -0.57 -9.20 3.92
CA SER A 211 0.73 -9.84 4.06
C SER A 211 0.71 -11.30 3.59
N GLY A 212 1.77 -11.73 2.90
CA GLY A 212 1.89 -13.09 2.36
C GLY A 212 1.62 -13.16 0.86
N SER A 213 0.82 -14.14 0.41
CA SER A 213 0.67 -14.48 -1.00
C SER A 213 -0.78 -14.49 -1.48
N GLY A 214 -1.11 -13.87 -2.60
CA GLY A 214 -2.42 -14.11 -3.24
C GLY A 214 -3.64 -13.47 -2.55
N ASN A 215 -3.47 -12.48 -1.67
CA ASN A 215 -4.59 -11.95 -0.87
C ASN A 215 -5.36 -10.82 -1.59
N LEU A 216 -6.68 -10.79 -1.43
CA LEU A 216 -7.58 -9.77 -1.98
C LEU A 216 -8.36 -9.08 -0.86
N GLY A 217 -8.28 -7.76 -0.76
CA GLY A 217 -9.04 -6.97 0.21
C GLY A 217 -8.15 -6.24 1.22
N ILE A 218 -8.50 -6.26 2.50
CA ILE A 218 -7.85 -5.43 3.52
C ILE A 218 -7.31 -6.26 4.68
N GLY A 219 -6.04 -6.09 5.01
CA GLY A 219 -5.45 -6.59 6.25
C GLY A 219 -5.42 -8.12 6.36
N ASN A 220 -5.45 -8.86 5.24
CA ASN A 220 -5.38 -10.31 5.30
C ASN A 220 -3.92 -10.78 5.41
N SER A 221 -3.67 -11.83 6.19
CA SER A 221 -2.35 -12.45 6.37
C SER A 221 -2.35 -13.92 5.96
N GLY A 222 -1.28 -14.38 5.30
CA GLY A 222 -1.13 -15.75 4.82
C GLY A 222 -1.39 -15.87 3.33
N ALA A 223 -2.14 -16.87 2.88
CA ALA A 223 -2.25 -17.22 1.45
C ALA A 223 -3.68 -17.28 0.90
N GLY A 224 -3.98 -16.52 -0.16
CA GLY A 224 -5.21 -16.69 -0.94
C GLY A 224 -6.50 -16.25 -0.24
N ASN A 225 -6.41 -15.39 0.78
CA ASN A 225 -7.58 -14.92 1.51
C ASN A 225 -8.29 -13.78 0.78
N THR A 226 -9.62 -13.73 0.84
CA THR A 226 -10.45 -12.67 0.26
C THR A 226 -11.33 -12.00 1.31
N GLY A 227 -11.30 -10.67 1.40
CA GLY A 227 -12.13 -9.89 2.34
C GLY A 227 -11.29 -9.09 3.33
N PHE A 228 -11.63 -9.14 4.62
CA PHE A 228 -11.08 -8.24 5.63
C PHE A 228 -10.51 -9.00 6.82
N GLY A 229 -9.24 -8.78 7.15
CA GLY A 229 -8.64 -9.24 8.40
C GLY A 229 -8.57 -10.77 8.56
N ASN A 230 -8.59 -11.54 7.47
CA ASN A 230 -8.49 -12.99 7.57
C ASN A 230 -7.02 -13.43 7.74
N ASN A 231 -6.77 -14.45 8.54
CA ASN A 231 -5.45 -15.01 8.80
C ASN A 231 -5.40 -16.51 8.46
N GLY A 232 -4.38 -16.93 7.70
CA GLY A 232 -4.19 -18.33 7.31
C GLY A 232 -4.37 -18.51 5.81
N GLN A 233 -5.14 -19.50 5.37
CA GLN A 233 -5.23 -19.88 3.95
C GLN A 233 -6.66 -19.89 3.42
N LEU A 234 -6.88 -19.36 2.22
CA LEU A 234 -8.12 -19.51 1.43
C LEU A 234 -9.41 -19.10 2.15
N ASN A 235 -9.33 -18.23 3.16
CA ASN A 235 -10.51 -17.76 3.87
C ASN A 235 -11.22 -16.65 3.09
N THR A 236 -12.55 -16.65 3.12
CA THR A 236 -13.38 -15.62 2.49
C THR A 236 -14.31 -14.95 3.51
N GLY A 237 -14.30 -13.62 3.60
CA GLY A 237 -15.17 -12.85 4.48
C GLY A 237 -14.38 -12.01 5.48
N PHE A 238 -14.74 -12.03 6.76
CA PHE A 238 -14.23 -11.10 7.76
C PHE A 238 -13.65 -11.81 8.98
N GLY A 239 -12.38 -11.56 9.29
CA GLY A 239 -11.78 -11.96 10.56
C GLY A 239 -11.66 -13.47 10.78
N ASN A 240 -11.66 -14.28 9.72
CA ASN A 240 -11.52 -15.73 9.86
C ASN A 240 -10.07 -16.14 10.09
N GLY A 241 -9.83 -17.14 10.93
CA GLY A 241 -8.53 -17.74 11.22
C GLY A 241 -8.46 -19.21 10.81
N GLY A 242 -7.36 -19.65 10.22
CA GLY A 242 -7.15 -21.06 9.81
C GLY A 242 -7.30 -21.24 8.29
N SER A 243 -7.95 -22.32 7.84
CA SER A 243 -8.00 -22.68 6.41
C SER A 243 -9.41 -22.77 5.84
N ALA A 244 -9.62 -22.20 4.64
CA ALA A 244 -10.80 -22.38 3.82
C ALA A 244 -12.14 -22.07 4.52
N ASN A 245 -12.16 -21.15 5.49
CA ASN A 245 -13.39 -20.72 6.13
C ASN A 245 -14.10 -19.64 5.32
N THR A 246 -15.43 -19.64 5.34
CA THR A 246 -16.27 -18.63 4.70
C THR A 246 -17.21 -17.98 5.73
N GLY A 247 -17.26 -16.65 5.76
CA GLY A 247 -18.16 -15.90 6.64
C GLY A 247 -17.41 -15.00 7.63
N PHE A 248 -17.80 -15.02 8.91
CA PHE A 248 -17.34 -14.04 9.90
C PHE A 248 -16.75 -14.72 11.13
N SER A 249 -15.52 -14.37 11.48
CA SER A 249 -14.87 -14.75 12.74
C SER A 249 -14.84 -16.25 13.02
N ASN A 250 -14.75 -17.08 11.98
CA ASN A 250 -14.58 -18.52 12.12
C ASN A 250 -13.11 -18.86 12.40
N SER A 251 -12.84 -19.90 13.18
CA SER A 251 -11.51 -20.40 13.51
C SER A 251 -11.37 -21.89 13.22
N GLY A 252 -10.28 -22.31 12.57
CA GLY A 252 -10.03 -23.70 12.22
C GLY A 252 -10.21 -23.93 10.72
N ASP A 253 -10.85 -25.01 10.29
CA ASP A 253 -10.84 -25.44 8.90
C ASP A 253 -12.22 -25.66 8.29
N LEU A 254 -12.46 -25.14 7.08
CA LEU A 254 -13.65 -25.45 6.27
C LEU A 254 -14.99 -25.11 6.97
N ASN A 255 -15.01 -24.11 7.83
CA ASN A 255 -16.24 -23.64 8.46
C ASN A 255 -16.97 -22.60 7.59
N THR A 256 -18.30 -22.66 7.54
CA THR A 256 -19.13 -21.70 6.81
C THR A 256 -20.18 -21.10 7.73
N GLY A 257 -20.07 -19.81 8.04
CA GLY A 257 -20.98 -19.20 9.01
C GLY A 257 -20.37 -18.08 9.85
N PHE A 258 -20.76 -18.04 11.12
CA PHE A 258 -20.37 -16.99 12.07
C PHE A 258 -19.87 -17.59 13.38
N TRP A 259 -18.66 -17.22 13.82
CA TRP A 259 -18.10 -17.63 15.12
C TRP A 259 -17.99 -19.15 15.31
N ASP A 260 -17.84 -19.91 14.23
CA ASP A 260 -17.61 -21.35 14.32
C ASP A 260 -16.14 -21.64 14.65
N SER A 261 -15.88 -22.71 15.43
CA SER A 261 -14.55 -23.16 15.82
C SER A 261 -14.38 -24.67 15.58
N GLY A 262 -13.20 -25.09 15.10
CA GLY A 262 -12.95 -26.49 14.75
C GLY A 262 -13.07 -26.71 13.25
N SER A 263 -13.74 -27.77 12.79
CA SER A 263 -13.70 -28.17 11.37
C SER A 263 -15.06 -28.50 10.77
N PHE A 264 -15.29 -28.13 9.51
CA PHE A 264 -16.50 -28.52 8.74
C PHE A 264 -17.83 -28.11 9.39
N ASN A 265 -17.86 -27.05 10.20
CA ASN A 265 -19.10 -26.56 10.78
C ASN A 265 -19.83 -25.62 9.83
N THR A 266 -21.16 -25.64 9.86
CA THR A 266 -22.01 -24.70 9.11
C THR A 266 -23.04 -24.05 10.02
N GLY A 267 -23.07 -22.72 10.07
CA GLY A 267 -24.11 -21.97 10.78
C GLY A 267 -23.54 -20.91 11.72
N SER A 268 -23.76 -21.05 13.04
CA SER A 268 -23.26 -20.04 13.97
C SER A 268 -22.86 -20.58 15.35
N GLY A 269 -21.67 -20.23 15.82
CA GLY A 269 -21.23 -20.53 17.18
C GLY A 269 -21.08 -22.02 17.47
N ASN A 270 -20.77 -22.84 16.47
CA ASN A 270 -20.51 -24.26 16.67
C ASN A 270 -19.04 -24.49 17.05
N SER A 271 -18.76 -25.45 17.93
CA SER A 271 -17.42 -25.89 18.31
C SER A 271 -17.25 -27.39 18.14
N GLY A 272 -16.18 -27.83 17.49
CA GLY A 272 -15.91 -29.24 17.19
C GLY A 272 -15.98 -29.52 15.69
N SER A 273 -16.49 -30.67 15.26
CA SER A 273 -16.47 -31.06 13.83
C SER A 273 -17.84 -31.43 13.25
N PHE A 274 -18.08 -31.08 11.99
CA PHE A 274 -19.26 -31.50 11.22
C PHE A 274 -20.61 -31.09 11.84
N ASN A 275 -20.67 -29.96 12.54
CA ASN A 275 -21.93 -29.48 13.09
C ASN A 275 -22.68 -28.60 12.08
N THR A 276 -24.01 -28.67 12.05
CA THR A 276 -24.85 -27.78 11.25
C THR A 276 -25.96 -27.13 12.09
N GLY A 277 -26.01 -25.82 12.16
CA GLY A 277 -27.01 -25.07 12.93
C GLY A 277 -26.35 -24.07 13.87
N SER A 278 -26.79 -23.94 15.12
CA SER A 278 -26.19 -22.93 16.01
C SER A 278 -25.93 -23.36 17.45
N GLY A 279 -24.80 -22.95 18.00
CA GLY A 279 -24.43 -23.19 19.39
C GLY A 279 -24.18 -24.66 19.72
N ASN A 280 -23.77 -25.49 18.75
CA ASN A 280 -23.48 -26.89 18.99
C ASN A 280 -22.03 -27.10 19.45
N SER A 281 -21.81 -27.90 20.48
CA SER A 281 -20.51 -28.38 20.94
C SER A 281 -20.39 -29.88 20.71
N GLY A 282 -19.23 -30.31 20.21
CA GLY A 282 -18.95 -31.71 19.89
C GLY A 282 -18.94 -31.96 18.39
N ASN A 283 -19.23 -33.19 17.98
CA ASN A 283 -19.18 -33.61 16.58
C ASN A 283 -20.52 -34.11 16.04
N VAL A 284 -20.76 -33.87 14.74
CA VAL A 284 -21.88 -34.42 13.96
C VAL A 284 -23.26 -34.00 14.51
N ASN A 285 -23.34 -32.84 15.15
CA ASN A 285 -24.61 -32.32 15.65
C ASN A 285 -25.32 -31.52 14.57
N THR A 286 -26.65 -31.66 14.48
CA THR A 286 -27.45 -30.70 13.72
C THR A 286 -28.55 -30.08 14.58
N GLY A 287 -28.90 -28.82 14.31
CA GLY A 287 -29.89 -28.07 15.09
C GLY A 287 -29.27 -27.01 16.01
N PHE A 288 -29.88 -26.79 17.18
CA PHE A 288 -29.51 -25.71 18.10
C PHE A 288 -29.10 -26.25 19.47
N GLY A 289 -27.96 -25.80 19.99
CA GLY A 289 -27.59 -25.96 21.39
C GLY A 289 -27.23 -27.38 21.83
N SER A 290 -26.80 -28.27 20.91
CA SER A 290 -26.32 -29.61 21.31
C SER A 290 -25.02 -29.46 22.11
N THR A 291 -24.92 -30.05 23.31
CA THR A 291 -23.72 -29.94 24.17
C THR A 291 -22.86 -31.20 24.21
N THR A 292 -23.29 -32.28 23.54
CA THR A 292 -22.59 -33.57 23.49
C THR A 292 -22.77 -34.19 22.11
N ASP A 293 -21.75 -34.89 21.60
CA ASP A 293 -21.82 -35.67 20.37
C ASP A 293 -23.08 -36.54 20.37
N THR A 294 -24.01 -36.28 19.45
CA THR A 294 -25.16 -37.16 19.25
C THR A 294 -24.75 -38.50 18.65
N GLY A 295 -23.51 -38.58 18.15
CA GLY A 295 -22.83 -39.77 17.62
C GLY A 295 -23.49 -40.38 16.38
N LEU A 296 -24.63 -39.84 15.93
CA LEU A 296 -25.59 -40.54 15.08
C LEU A 296 -26.41 -39.54 14.26
N THR A 297 -26.85 -39.93 13.06
CA THR A 297 -27.58 -39.09 12.09
C THR A 297 -28.94 -38.60 12.63
N ASN A 298 -28.98 -37.45 13.30
CA ASN A 298 -30.21 -36.84 13.77
C ASN A 298 -30.38 -35.40 13.26
N SER A 299 -31.63 -34.93 13.17
CA SER A 299 -32.01 -33.57 12.77
C SER A 299 -33.05 -32.97 13.72
N GLY A 300 -33.11 -31.64 13.84
CA GLY A 300 -34.05 -30.97 14.76
C GLY A 300 -33.45 -30.68 16.14
N PHE A 301 -34.29 -30.57 17.18
CA PHE A 301 -33.88 -30.06 18.50
C PHE A 301 -33.84 -31.15 19.57
N ASN A 302 -32.70 -31.31 20.25
CA ASN A 302 -32.52 -32.15 21.44
C ASN A 302 -33.03 -33.61 21.29
N ASN A 303 -32.67 -34.28 20.20
CA ASN A 303 -33.02 -35.69 19.97
C ASN A 303 -31.91 -36.62 20.48
N THR A 304 -32.27 -37.69 21.20
CA THR A 304 -31.35 -38.76 21.65
C THR A 304 -31.58 -40.04 20.85
N GLY A 305 -30.54 -40.63 20.25
CA GLY A 305 -30.61 -41.84 19.43
C GLY A 305 -30.29 -41.61 17.95
N THR A 306 -30.32 -42.68 17.14
CA THR A 306 -30.03 -42.64 15.67
C THR A 306 -31.22 -42.17 14.85
N LEU A 307 -31.01 -41.64 13.64
CA LEU A 307 -32.04 -41.45 12.61
C LEU A 307 -33.31 -40.72 13.11
N SER A 308 -33.15 -39.76 14.02
CA SER A 308 -34.29 -39.10 14.68
C SER A 308 -34.42 -37.65 14.24
N SER A 309 -35.66 -37.21 13.95
CA SER A 309 -35.99 -35.86 13.49
C SER A 309 -37.05 -35.18 14.38
N GLY A 310 -37.15 -33.85 14.35
CA GLY A 310 -38.16 -33.11 15.13
C GLY A 310 -37.62 -32.60 16.48
N PHE A 311 -38.46 -32.53 17.52
CA PHE A 311 -38.12 -31.88 18.79
C PHE A 311 -38.24 -32.83 19.98
N PHE A 312 -37.20 -32.89 20.82
CA PHE A 312 -37.18 -33.61 22.10
C PHE A 312 -37.57 -35.10 21.99
N ASN A 313 -37.11 -35.80 20.94
CA ASN A 313 -37.34 -37.23 20.83
C ASN A 313 -36.19 -38.02 21.47
N THR A 314 -36.48 -38.94 22.38
CA THR A 314 -35.47 -39.68 23.15
C THR A 314 -35.62 -41.19 22.96
N ALA A 315 -34.63 -41.84 22.35
CA ALA A 315 -34.54 -43.29 22.24
C ALA A 315 -33.29 -43.77 22.97
N THR A 316 -33.48 -44.60 23.99
CA THR A 316 -32.37 -45.12 24.81
C THR A 316 -32.52 -46.61 25.10
N GLY A 317 -31.41 -47.35 25.11
CA GLY A 317 -31.41 -48.79 25.37
C GLY A 317 -31.61 -49.67 24.13
N GLY A 318 -31.08 -50.89 24.20
CA GLY A 318 -31.11 -51.89 23.12
C GLY A 318 -30.01 -51.70 22.07
N GLY A 319 -29.89 -52.65 21.15
CA GLY A 319 -28.87 -52.64 20.09
C GLY A 319 -29.04 -51.55 19.03
N THR A 320 -30.24 -50.99 18.87
CA THR A 320 -30.55 -49.95 17.84
C THR A 320 -31.52 -48.87 18.36
N PRO A 321 -31.08 -47.94 19.22
CA PRO A 321 -31.90 -46.81 19.67
C PRO A 321 -32.07 -45.77 18.56
N GLY A 322 -33.31 -45.40 18.19
CA GLY A 322 -33.56 -44.30 17.23
C GLY A 322 -34.78 -44.43 16.30
N ARG A 323 -34.70 -43.81 15.12
CA ARG A 323 -35.75 -43.76 14.07
C ARG A 323 -37.04 -43.08 14.53
N MET A 324 -36.95 -41.95 15.22
CA MET A 324 -38.11 -41.21 15.70
C MET A 324 -38.38 -39.94 14.91
N SER A 325 -39.63 -39.48 14.87
CA SER A 325 -39.98 -38.20 14.26
C SER A 325 -41.12 -37.48 15.02
N GLY A 326 -41.18 -36.16 14.93
CA GLY A 326 -42.23 -35.36 15.56
C GLY A 326 -41.78 -34.70 16.88
N PHE A 327 -42.64 -34.66 17.90
CA PHE A 327 -42.43 -33.87 19.11
C PHE A 327 -42.54 -34.72 20.38
N PHE A 328 -41.56 -34.64 21.28
CA PHE A 328 -41.60 -35.22 22.63
C PHE A 328 -41.83 -36.74 22.68
N ASN A 329 -41.42 -37.50 21.64
CA ASN A 329 -41.56 -38.95 21.67
C ASN A 329 -40.41 -39.58 22.47
N THR A 330 -40.71 -40.45 23.41
CA THR A 330 -39.70 -41.16 24.21
C THR A 330 -39.84 -42.66 23.99
N ALA A 331 -38.76 -43.41 23.87
CA ALA A 331 -38.77 -44.87 23.88
C ALA A 331 -37.55 -45.39 24.64
N SER A 332 -37.76 -46.19 25.68
CA SER A 332 -36.64 -46.77 26.43
C SER A 332 -36.85 -48.21 26.86
N GLY A 333 -35.75 -48.92 27.13
CA GLY A 333 -35.76 -50.23 27.80
C GLY A 333 -35.95 -51.46 26.92
N GLY A 334 -36.06 -51.31 25.59
CA GLY A 334 -36.08 -52.47 24.68
C GLY A 334 -34.69 -53.09 24.58
N THR A 335 -34.55 -54.42 24.71
CA THR A 335 -33.23 -55.08 24.65
C THR A 335 -32.67 -55.21 23.23
N GLY A 336 -33.52 -55.15 22.18
CA GLY A 336 -33.11 -55.18 20.77
C GLY A 336 -33.32 -53.86 20.03
N GLN A 337 -34.49 -53.23 20.20
CA GLN A 337 -34.87 -51.99 19.50
C GLN A 337 -35.64 -51.05 20.45
N SER A 338 -35.18 -49.80 20.56
CA SER A 338 -35.90 -48.71 21.24
C SER A 338 -36.13 -47.56 20.26
N GLY A 339 -37.39 -47.23 19.94
CA GLY A 339 -37.72 -46.12 19.04
C GLY A 339 -38.72 -46.49 17.94
N VAL A 340 -38.46 -46.10 16.68
CA VAL A 340 -39.41 -46.24 15.54
C VAL A 340 -40.76 -45.59 15.84
N THR A 341 -40.75 -44.36 16.36
CA THR A 341 -41.95 -43.70 16.87
C THR A 341 -42.18 -42.36 16.18
N SER A 342 -43.41 -42.06 15.77
CA SER A 342 -43.75 -40.80 15.11
C SER A 342 -44.95 -40.10 15.76
N GLY A 343 -45.03 -38.78 15.65
CA GLY A 343 -46.17 -38.00 16.15
C GLY A 343 -45.81 -37.16 17.38
N ILE A 344 -46.72 -37.04 18.36
CA ILE A 344 -46.54 -36.13 19.51
C ILE A 344 -46.71 -36.88 20.84
N GLY A 345 -45.72 -36.79 21.72
CA GLY A 345 -45.82 -37.23 23.11
C GLY A 345 -45.98 -38.73 23.32
N ASN A 346 -45.59 -39.56 22.35
CA ASN A 346 -45.70 -41.02 22.51
C ASN A 346 -44.58 -41.56 23.41
N THR A 347 -44.91 -42.45 24.34
CA THR A 347 -43.97 -43.09 25.27
C THR A 347 -43.90 -44.60 25.01
N GLY A 348 -42.81 -45.04 24.39
CA GLY A 348 -42.39 -46.42 24.26
C GLY A 348 -41.88 -46.99 25.57
N ILE A 349 -42.55 -48.04 26.05
CA ILE A 349 -42.09 -48.91 27.14
C ILE A 349 -42.14 -50.36 26.67
N PRO A 350 -41.29 -51.26 27.15
CA PRO A 350 -41.36 -52.68 26.80
C PRO A 350 -42.74 -53.24 27.16
N GLY A 351 -43.37 -53.95 26.22
CA GLY A 351 -44.79 -54.30 26.29
C GLY A 351 -45.09 -55.76 25.91
N VAL A 352 -46.35 -56.01 25.50
CA VAL A 352 -46.94 -57.35 25.23
C VAL A 352 -46.19 -58.17 24.17
N LEU A 353 -45.38 -57.51 23.34
CA LEU A 353 -44.53 -58.14 22.32
C LEU A 353 -43.16 -58.62 22.86
N GLY A 354 -42.95 -58.54 24.19
CA GLY A 354 -41.75 -58.99 24.88
C GLY A 354 -40.75 -57.87 25.20
N PRO A 355 -39.70 -58.18 25.97
CA PRO A 355 -38.73 -57.19 26.46
C PRO A 355 -37.83 -56.61 25.35
N THR A 356 -37.89 -57.16 24.14
CA THR A 356 -36.98 -56.83 23.03
C THR A 356 -37.30 -55.49 22.36
N ILE A 357 -38.56 -55.05 22.39
CA ILE A 357 -39.03 -53.89 21.62
C ILE A 357 -39.70 -52.86 22.55
N SER A 358 -39.19 -51.63 22.49
CA SER A 358 -39.83 -50.45 23.09
C SER A 358 -40.10 -49.40 22.01
N GLY A 359 -41.35 -48.90 21.92
CA GLY A 359 -41.78 -47.94 20.89
C GLY A 359 -42.60 -48.59 19.76
N ARG A 360 -42.34 -48.24 18.49
CA ARG A 360 -43.23 -48.49 17.34
C ARG A 360 -44.58 -47.79 17.41
N ASN A 361 -44.62 -46.61 18.03
CA ASN A 361 -45.87 -45.89 18.24
C ASN A 361 -46.10 -44.83 17.15
N SER A 362 -47.35 -44.50 16.89
CA SER A 362 -47.71 -43.38 16.00
C SER A 362 -48.94 -42.62 16.49
N GLY A 363 -48.99 -41.30 16.25
CA GLY A 363 -50.14 -40.46 16.63
C GLY A 363 -49.85 -39.61 17.87
N PHE A 364 -50.82 -39.48 18.79
CA PHE A 364 -50.79 -38.51 19.88
C PHE A 364 -50.91 -39.18 21.26
N PHE A 365 -49.90 -38.97 22.10
CA PHE A 365 -49.88 -39.34 23.53
C PHE A 365 -50.18 -40.82 23.81
N ASN A 366 -49.66 -41.73 22.97
CA ASN A 366 -49.77 -43.16 23.21
C ASN A 366 -48.67 -43.68 24.15
N VAL A 367 -48.98 -44.68 24.98
CA VAL A 367 -48.03 -45.34 25.91
C VAL A 367 -48.02 -46.85 25.68
N GLY A 368 -46.88 -47.44 25.35
CA GLY A 368 -46.73 -48.88 25.15
C GLY A 368 -45.82 -49.25 23.97
N THR A 369 -45.97 -50.48 23.47
CA THR A 369 -45.29 -50.96 22.25
C THR A 369 -46.31 -51.20 21.14
N ALA A 370 -46.00 -50.75 19.92
CA ALA A 370 -46.81 -50.93 18.71
C ALA A 370 -48.24 -50.36 18.82
N VAL A 371 -48.37 -49.17 19.41
CA VAL A 371 -49.65 -48.48 19.60
C VAL A 371 -49.78 -47.33 18.60
N SER A 372 -50.90 -47.29 17.88
CA SER A 372 -51.27 -46.17 17.02
C SER A 372 -52.58 -45.50 17.49
N GLY A 373 -52.73 -44.21 17.18
CA GLY A 373 -53.96 -43.46 17.43
C GLY A 373 -53.78 -42.31 18.43
N ILE A 374 -54.79 -42.08 19.25
CA ILE A 374 -54.82 -41.01 20.26
C ILE A 374 -55.07 -41.67 21.63
N PHE A 375 -54.25 -41.40 22.63
CA PHE A 375 -54.42 -41.88 24.02
C PHE A 375 -54.68 -43.40 24.14
N ASN A 376 -54.02 -44.25 23.35
CA ASN A 376 -54.20 -45.71 23.36
C ASN A 376 -55.63 -46.21 23.04
N LEU A 377 -56.51 -45.37 22.48
CA LEU A 377 -57.92 -45.73 22.22
C LEU A 377 -58.08 -46.95 21.30
N SER A 378 -57.09 -47.27 20.46
CA SER A 378 -57.08 -48.47 19.62
C SER A 378 -57.04 -49.80 20.40
N ARG A 379 -56.63 -49.80 21.68
CA ARG A 379 -56.71 -51.00 22.55
C ARG A 379 -58.05 -51.13 23.29
N LEU A 380 -58.91 -50.11 23.23
CA LEU A 380 -60.12 -50.00 24.05
C LEU A 380 -61.40 -50.21 23.24
N LEU A 381 -61.30 -50.35 21.92
CA LEU A 381 -62.40 -50.76 21.07
C LEU A 381 -62.23 -52.26 20.73
N PRO A 382 -63.16 -53.13 21.16
CA PRO A 382 -63.07 -54.58 20.98
C PRO A 382 -63.17 -55.03 19.51
#